data_AF-A0A504C119-F1
#
_entry.id   AF-A0A504C119-F1
#
_cell.length_a   1.000
_cell.length_b   1.000
_cell.length_c   1.000
_cell.angle_alpha   90.00
_cell.angle_beta   90.00
_cell.angle_gamma   90.00
#
_symmetry.space_group_name_H-M   'P 1'
#
loop_
_entity.id
_entity.type
_entity.pdbx_description
1 polymer ?
#
loop_
_entity_poly.entity_id
_entity_poly.type
_entity_poly.pdbx_seq_one_letter_code
_entity_poly.pdbx_strand_id
1 'polypeptide(L)' 'MGLFSDMDKKLADNLYAHGRELTDASADLPQKVKDTVDLLMPLIQPEAREAVRSEILGIIHEHLYDDSAS' A
#
# COMPACT_ATOMS: atom_id res chain seq x y z
N MET A 1 -21.45 -5.14 -30.86
CA MET A 1 -21.17 -5.18 -29.41
C MET A 1 -19.71 -4.82 -29.24
N GLY A 2 -19.47 -3.64 -28.68
CA GLY A 2 -18.35 -2.78 -29.03
C GLY A 2 -17.09 -2.97 -28.20
N LEU A 3 -15.95 -2.69 -28.84
CA LEU A 3 -14.58 -2.71 -28.31
C LEU A 3 -14.41 -1.95 -26.98
N PHE A 4 -15.26 -0.95 -26.73
CA PHE A 4 -15.29 -0.18 -25.48
C PHE A 4 -15.68 -1.03 -24.26
N SER A 5 -16.54 -2.03 -24.43
CA SER A 5 -17.00 -2.88 -23.32
C SER A 5 -15.90 -3.82 -22.79
N ASP A 6 -14.98 -4.24 -23.66
CA ASP A 6 -13.80 -5.02 -23.27
C ASP A 6 -12.73 -4.15 -22.59
N MET A 7 -12.62 -2.87 -22.98
CA MET A 7 -11.75 -1.91 -22.30
C MET A 7 -12.26 -1.59 -20.90
N ASP A 8 -13.55 -1.32 -20.73
CA ASP A 8 -14.17 -1.07 -19.43
C ASP A 8 -14.03 -2.28 -18.50
N LYS A 9 -14.19 -3.50 -19.03
CA LYS A 9 -14.00 -4.73 -18.26
C LYS A 9 -12.54 -4.92 -17.82
N LYS A 10 -11.57 -4.65 -18.69
CA LYS A 10 -10.14 -4.71 -18.34
C LYS A 10 -9.72 -3.62 -17.36
N LEU A 11 -10.32 -2.44 -17.44
CA LEU A 11 -10.10 -1.35 -16.47
C LEU A 11 -10.70 -1.71 -15.11
N ALA A 12 -11.91 -2.26 -15.08
CA ALA A 12 -12.55 -2.72 -13.85
C ALA A 12 -11.78 -3.89 -13.21
N ASP A 13 -11.31 -4.87 -14.01
CA ASP A 13 -10.50 -5.98 -13.50
C ASP A 13 -9.13 -5.51 -12.98
N ASN A 14 -8.47 -4.56 -13.66
CA ASN A 14 -7.23 -3.96 -13.14
C ASN A 14 -7.48 -3.13 -11.88
N LEU A 15 -8.56 -2.35 -11.83
CA LEU A 15 -8.93 -1.56 -10.66
C LEU A 15 -9.31 -2.44 -9.46
N TYR A 16 -9.88 -3.63 -9.68
CA TYR A 16 -10.19 -4.56 -8.61
C TYR A 16 -8.95 -5.35 -8.15
N ALA A 17 -8.04 -5.67 -9.08
CA ALA A 17 -6.77 -6.35 -8.79
C ALA A 17 -5.75 -5.42 -8.08
N HIS A 18 -5.68 -4.17 -8.50
CA HIS A 18 -4.76 -3.14 -7.99
C HIS A 18 -5.44 -2.11 -7.10
N GLY A 19 -6.74 -2.27 -6.81
CA GLY A 19 -7.49 -1.35 -5.93
C GLY A 19 -6.93 -1.31 -4.52
N ARG A 20 -6.33 -2.42 -4.05
CA ARG A 20 -5.57 -2.41 -2.80
C ARG A 20 -4.31 -1.54 -2.90
N GLU A 21 -3.62 -1.51 -4.04
CA GLU A 21 -2.46 -0.62 -4.24
C GLU A 21 -2.87 0.86 -4.28
N LEU A 22 -4.08 1.17 -4.74
CA LEU A 22 -4.61 2.54 -4.75
C LEU A 22 -5.14 3.03 -3.40
N THR A 23 -5.37 2.13 -2.44
CA THR A 23 -5.94 2.48 -1.12
C THR A 23 -4.96 2.25 0.04
N ASP A 24 -3.86 1.54 -0.20
CA ASP A 24 -2.83 1.26 0.79
C ASP A 24 -1.68 2.23 0.57
N ALA A 25 -1.59 3.27 1.40
CA ALA A 25 -0.48 4.22 1.37
C ALA A 25 0.90 3.52 1.50
N SER A 26 0.95 2.27 1.95
CA SER A 26 2.20 1.52 1.98
C SER A 26 2.58 0.84 0.66
N ALA A 27 1.72 0.84 -0.35
CA ALA A 27 1.90 0.10 -1.60
C ALA A 27 3.20 0.51 -2.33
N ASP A 28 3.47 1.82 -2.39
CA ASP A 28 4.61 2.38 -3.10
C ASP A 28 5.92 2.39 -2.29
N LEU A 29 5.93 1.90 -1.05
CA LEU A 29 7.14 1.87 -0.24
C LEU A 29 8.13 0.79 -0.72
N PRO A 30 9.46 1.10 -0.75
CA PRO A 30 10.48 0.11 -1.09
C PRO A 30 10.37 -1.15 -0.24
N GLN A 31 10.54 -2.33 -0.85
CA GLN A 31 10.43 -3.61 -0.15
C GLN A 31 11.29 -3.68 1.12
N LYS A 32 12.50 -3.10 1.06
CA LYS A 32 13.42 -3.01 2.21
C LYS A 32 12.80 -2.32 3.43
N VAL A 33 11.94 -1.32 3.22
CA VAL A 33 11.21 -0.64 4.31
C VAL A 33 10.19 -1.58 4.92
N LYS A 34 9.39 -2.27 4.10
CA LYS A 34 8.39 -3.26 4.54
C LYS A 34 9.05 -4.38 5.35
N ASP A 35 10.15 -4.94 4.85
CA ASP A 35 10.91 -6.00 5.53
C ASP A 35 11.46 -5.53 6.88
N THR A 36 11.92 -4.27 6.96
CA THR A 36 12.43 -3.69 8.22
C THR A 36 11.31 -3.53 9.24
N VAL A 37 10.13 -3.07 8.82
CA VAL A 37 8.96 -2.97 9.70
C VAL A 37 8.53 -4.36 10.19
N ASP A 38 8.52 -5.36 9.30
CA ASP A 38 8.18 -6.74 9.64
C ASP A 38 9.14 -7.36 10.67
N LEU A 39 10.43 -7.02 10.63
CA LEU A 39 11.41 -7.42 11.64
C LEU A 39 11.12 -6.83 13.04
N LEU A 40 10.41 -5.71 13.12
CA LEU A 40 10.06 -5.05 14.39
C LEU A 40 8.73 -5.56 14.97
N MET A 41 7.85 -6.15 14.15
CA MET A 41 6.53 -6.65 14.58
C MET A 41 6.56 -7.68 15.73
N PRO A 42 7.59 -8.55 15.88
CA PRO A 42 7.67 -9.46 17.02
C PRO A 42 7.75 -8.75 18.39
N LEU A 43 8.19 -7.48 18.43
CA LEU A 43 8.26 -6.66 19.65
C LEU A 43 6.88 -6.12 20.08
N ILE A 44 5.90 -6.17 19.18
CA ILE A 44 4.54 -5.66 19.38
C ILE A 44 3.63 -6.81 19.82
N GLN A 45 2.66 -6.49 20.69
CA GLN A 45 1.61 -7.42 21.11
C GLN A 45 0.88 -7.96 19.86
N PRO A 46 0.66 -9.29 19.76
CA PRO A 46 0.06 -9.90 18.57
C PRO A 46 -1.22 -9.22 18.07
N GLU A 47 -2.05 -8.77 19.00
CA GLU A 47 -3.34 -8.13 18.78
C GLU A 47 -3.21 -6.74 18.13
N ALA A 48 -2.07 -6.08 18.33
CA ALA A 48 -1.78 -4.73 17.84
C ALA A 48 -0.88 -4.70 16.60
N ARG A 49 -0.31 -5.84 16.17
CA ARG A 49 0.70 -5.88 15.10
C ARG A 49 0.24 -5.26 13.79
N GLU A 50 -0.94 -5.64 13.31
CA GLU A 50 -1.44 -5.12 12.03
C GLU A 50 -1.70 -3.61 12.08
N ALA A 51 -2.24 -3.12 13.20
CA ALA A 51 -2.50 -1.69 13.39
C ALA A 51 -1.19 -0.89 13.41
N VAL A 52 -0.21 -1.33 14.22
CA VAL A 52 1.09 -0.68 14.35
C VAL A 52 1.86 -0.74 13.03
N ARG A 53 1.81 -1.88 12.32
CA ARG A 53 2.42 -2.03 10.99
C ARG A 53 1.86 -1.02 10.00
N SER A 54 0.53 -0.91 9.93
CA SER A 54 -0.16 0.02 9.05
C SER A 54 0.20 1.47 9.38
N GLU A 55 0.24 1.83 10.66
CA GLU A 55 0.53 3.19 11.12
C GLU A 55 1.98 3.60 10.79
N ILE A 56 2.95 2.73 11.07
CA ILE A 56 4.36 2.97 10.74
C ILE A 56 4.54 3.17 9.22
N LEU A 57 3.95 2.31 8.41
CA LEU A 57 4.07 2.43 6.95
C LEU A 57 3.37 3.69 6.43
N GLY A 58 2.22 4.08 7.00
CA GLY A 58 1.53 5.32 6.67
C GLY A 58 2.39 6.56 6.95
N ILE A 59 3.03 6.62 8.12
CA ILE A 59 3.93 7.72 8.51
C ILE A 59 5.14 7.81 7.57
N ILE A 60 5.76 6.66 7.23
CA ILE A 60 6.92 6.64 6.33
C ILE A 60 6.52 7.10 4.92
N HIS A 61 5.36 6.66 4.43
CA HIS A 61 4.84 7.12 3.15
C HIS A 61 4.63 8.64 3.14
N GLU A 62 3.97 9.19 4.16
CA GLU A 62 3.73 10.63 4.28
C GLU A 62 5.05 11.41 4.20
N HIS A 63 6.06 11.04 5.00
CA HIS A 63 7.35 11.75 5.01
C HIS A 63 8.15 11.61 3.71
N LEU A 64 8.14 10.44 3.06
CA LEU A 64 8.89 10.26 1.81
C LEU A 64 8.30 11.08 0.65
N TYR A 65 6.99 11.27 0.63
CA TYR A 65 6.32 12.02 -0.42
C TYR A 65 6.26 13.53 -0.12
N ASP A 66 6.16 13.94 1.15
CA ASP A 66 6.17 15.36 1.54
C ASP A 66 7.53 16.02 1.25
N ASP A 67 8.64 15.30 1.49
CA ASP A 67 10.00 15.79 1.13
C ASP A 67 10.23 15.86 -0.40
N SER A 68 9.50 15.08 -1.19
CA SER A 68 9.62 15.08 -2.65
C SER A 68 8.85 16.21 -3.35
N ALA A 69 8.02 16.95 -2.60
CA ALA A 69 7.21 18.05 -3.09
C ALA A 69 7.81 19.45 -2.86
N SER A 70 9.05 19.54 -2.31
CA SER A 70 9.78 20.79 -2.03
C SER A 70 10.87 21.11 -3.04
#